data_AF-A0A7W3CC36-F1
#
_entry.id   AF-A0A7W3CC36-F1
#
_cell.length_a   1.000
_cell.length_b   1.000
_cell.length_c   1.000
_cell.angle_alpha   90.00
_cell.angle_beta   90.00
_cell.angle_gamma   90.00
#
_symmetry.space_group_name_H-M   'P 1'
#
loop_
_entity.id
_entity.type
_entity.pdbx_description
1 polymer ?
#
loop_
_entity_poly.entity_id
_entity_poly.type
_entity_poly.pdbx_seq_one_letter_code
_entity_poly.pdbx_strand_id
1 'polypeptide(L)'
;MPVGRRIIPDKELPSLWEAYRENKPYQGGLASSLSGRNSVGIEFLGLWDTVGALAFQDSFNNFHQTSPKGIKHVRHALALDEVRPHFAPMYWNNLNEYGQIVKEVWFCGVHSNIGGGYQIAGLSNISYIWMIRELAEATGFRGRLETVDEYPKEACIPDDEIRDSYREFYKGVRIVLAALKGGVSVREISDRQTFHPSVLEWMKKGWYKPRATLKGGGALAVTYVEKYLSNAKDWPLDPD
;
A
#
# COMPACT_ATOMS: atom_id res chain seq x y z
N MET A 1 7.95 9.69 27.66
CA MET A 1 6.73 10.31 27.11
C MET A 1 7.13 11.63 26.44
N PRO A 2 6.59 11.98 25.26
CA PRO A 2 6.94 13.25 24.63
C PRO A 2 6.49 14.40 25.52
N VAL A 3 7.37 15.38 25.73
CA VAL A 3 7.21 16.49 26.71
C VAL A 3 6.41 17.66 26.11
N GLY A 4 5.92 17.54 24.88
CA GLY A 4 5.16 18.57 24.18
C GLY A 4 3.67 18.59 24.55
N ARG A 5 3.07 19.78 24.53
CA ARG A 5 1.62 19.96 24.68
C ARG A 5 0.91 19.26 23.53
N ARG A 6 0.11 18.23 23.82
CA ARG A 6 -0.73 17.56 22.82
C ARG A 6 -1.83 18.50 22.37
N ILE A 7 -2.11 18.50 21.07
CA ILE A 7 -3.25 19.23 20.48
C ILE A 7 -4.56 18.72 21.09
N ILE A 8 -4.64 17.41 21.36
CA ILE A 8 -5.78 16.77 22.02
C ILE A 8 -5.39 16.47 23.48
N PRO A 9 -6.12 17.03 24.47
CA PRO A 9 -5.87 16.74 25.88
C PRO A 9 -6.09 15.26 26.21
N ASP A 10 -5.28 14.69 27.12
CA ASP A 10 -5.37 13.27 27.48
C ASP A 10 -6.76 12.86 28.01
N LYS A 11 -7.45 13.77 28.71
CA LYS A 11 -8.82 13.55 29.21
C LYS A 11 -9.87 13.36 28.11
N GLU A 12 -9.59 13.84 26.89
CA GLU A 12 -10.49 13.72 25.74
C GLU A 12 -10.23 12.45 24.91
N LEU A 13 -9.07 11.80 25.10
CA LEU A 13 -8.69 10.63 24.31
C LEU A 13 -9.67 9.44 24.43
N PRO A 14 -10.17 9.07 25.63
CA PRO A 14 -11.10 7.95 25.74
C PRO A 14 -12.41 8.17 24.97
N SER A 15 -13.02 9.34 25.10
CA SER A 15 -14.29 9.66 24.43
C SER A 15 -14.11 9.86 22.92
N LEU A 16 -12.96 10.40 22.48
CA LEU A 16 -12.62 10.47 21.07
C LEU A 16 -12.39 9.08 20.46
N TRP A 17 -11.70 8.21 21.18
CA TRP A 17 -11.50 6.82 20.80
C TRP A 17 -12.81 6.06 20.67
N GLU A 18 -13.71 6.19 21.65
CA GLU A 18 -15.04 5.58 21.58
C GLU A 18 -15.87 6.12 20.41
N ALA A 19 -15.88 7.44 20.19
CA ALA A 19 -16.56 8.04 19.05
C ALA A 19 -16.03 7.48 17.72
N TYR A 20 -14.71 7.34 17.58
CA TYR A 20 -14.07 6.75 16.41
C TYR A 20 -14.46 5.26 16.24
N ARG A 21 -14.28 4.46 17.28
CA ARG A 21 -14.53 3.02 17.27
C ARG A 21 -15.99 2.67 16.99
N GLU A 22 -16.92 3.46 17.52
CA GLU A 22 -18.35 3.23 17.36
C GLU A 22 -18.94 3.96 16.14
N ASN A 23 -18.11 4.68 15.37
CA ASN A 23 -18.52 5.53 14.26
C ASN A 23 -19.64 6.53 14.63
N LYS A 24 -19.51 7.17 15.81
CA LYS A 24 -20.47 8.13 16.36
C LYS A 24 -19.87 9.54 16.38
N PRO A 25 -20.69 10.60 16.31
CA PRO A 25 -20.21 11.95 16.51
C PRO A 25 -19.55 12.09 17.89
N TYR A 26 -18.36 12.69 17.93
CA TYR A 26 -17.68 13.01 19.18
C TYR A 26 -18.39 14.16 19.90
N GLN A 27 -18.66 13.99 21.20
CA GLN A 27 -19.43 14.92 22.04
C GLN A 27 -18.61 15.55 23.19
N GLY A 28 -17.28 15.36 23.22
CA GLY A 28 -16.43 15.89 24.29
C GLY A 28 -16.13 17.38 24.17
N GLY A 29 -15.20 17.89 24.99
CA GLY A 29 -14.92 19.33 25.10
C GLY A 29 -14.42 19.98 23.79
N LEU A 30 -13.93 19.18 22.85
CA LEU A 30 -13.50 19.62 21.51
C LEU A 30 -14.60 19.52 20.44
N ALA A 31 -15.83 19.12 20.80
CA ALA A 31 -16.87 18.82 19.82
C ALA A 31 -17.18 20.01 18.92
N SER A 32 -17.19 21.24 19.42
CA SER A 32 -17.35 22.44 18.59
C SER A 32 -16.22 22.64 17.57
N SER A 33 -14.99 22.28 17.95
CA SER A 33 -13.81 22.34 17.07
C SER A 33 -13.79 21.22 16.03
N LEU A 34 -14.43 20.08 16.32
CA LEU A 34 -14.50 18.91 15.44
C LEU A 34 -15.82 18.81 14.63
N SER A 35 -16.87 19.52 15.05
CA SER A 35 -18.20 19.53 14.39
C SER A 35 -18.36 20.66 13.36
N GLY A 36 -17.46 21.64 13.38
CA GLY A 36 -17.44 22.77 12.45
C GLY A 36 -16.90 22.35 11.09
N ARG A 37 -17.79 22.33 10.09
CA ARG A 37 -17.51 22.10 8.68
C ARG A 37 -16.43 23.06 8.15
N ASN A 38 -15.20 22.59 8.13
CA ASN A 38 -14.53 22.35 6.86
C ASN A 38 -14.07 20.91 6.93
N SER A 39 -14.75 20.00 6.21
CA SER A 39 -14.17 18.69 5.95
C SER A 39 -12.77 18.97 5.41
N VAL A 40 -11.73 18.64 6.16
CA VAL A 40 -10.36 18.86 5.70
C VAL A 40 -10.21 17.96 4.48
N GLY A 41 -10.22 18.58 3.31
CA GLY A 41 -9.96 17.89 2.06
C GLY A 41 -8.54 17.40 2.08
N ILE A 42 -8.35 16.10 1.91
CA ILE A 42 -7.03 15.52 1.72
C ILE A 42 -6.77 15.53 0.21
N GLU A 43 -5.83 16.38 -0.22
CA GLU A 43 -5.51 16.48 -1.65
C GLU A 43 -4.92 15.17 -2.17
N PHE A 44 -4.05 14.52 -1.39
CA PHE A 44 -3.36 13.30 -1.79
C PHE A 44 -3.20 12.33 -0.61
N LEU A 45 -3.52 11.05 -0.83
CA LEU A 45 -3.24 9.95 0.07
C LEU A 45 -2.40 8.90 -0.65
N GLY A 46 -1.14 8.77 -0.22
CA GLY A 46 -0.24 7.71 -0.65
C GLY A 46 -0.28 6.54 0.33
N LEU A 47 -0.49 5.34 -0.20
CA LEU A 47 -0.60 4.09 0.55
C LEU A 47 0.42 3.09 0.02
N TRP A 48 1.05 2.36 0.93
CA TRP A 48 1.89 1.22 0.60
C TRP A 48 1.30 -0.01 1.26
N ASP A 49 0.85 -0.92 0.41
CA ASP A 49 0.45 -2.29 0.73
C ASP A 49 -0.44 -2.43 1.97
N THR A 50 -1.53 -1.67 2.01
CA THR A 50 -2.44 -1.59 3.16
C THR A 50 -2.95 -2.98 3.54
N VAL A 51 -2.75 -3.38 4.80
CA VAL A 51 -3.24 -4.66 5.35
C VAL A 51 -4.31 -4.43 6.41
N GLY A 52 -5.39 -5.20 6.31
CA GLY A 52 -6.53 -5.15 7.21
C GLY A 52 -6.24 -5.98 8.45
N ALA A 53 -5.71 -5.30 9.48
CA ALA A 53 -5.34 -5.81 10.80
C ALA A 53 -3.88 -6.24 10.97
N LEU A 54 -3.28 -5.75 12.07
CA LEU A 54 -2.19 -6.44 12.74
C LEU A 54 -2.58 -7.91 12.89
N ALA A 55 -1.61 -8.80 12.73
CA ALA A 55 -1.68 -10.26 12.70
C ALA A 55 -2.35 -10.97 13.90
N PHE A 56 -3.15 -10.27 14.71
CA PHE A 56 -3.78 -10.74 15.92
C PHE A 56 -5.27 -10.34 15.93
N GLN A 57 -6.12 -11.32 15.62
CA GLN A 57 -7.57 -11.34 15.84
C GLN A 57 -8.41 -10.45 14.90
N ASP A 58 -9.09 -11.11 13.95
CA ASP A 58 -9.98 -10.59 12.88
C ASP A 58 -11.17 -9.72 13.37
N SER A 59 -11.28 -9.42 14.66
CA SER A 59 -12.41 -8.71 15.28
C SER A 59 -12.06 -7.36 15.93
N PHE A 60 -10.78 -7.01 16.07
CA PHE A 60 -10.37 -5.80 16.79
C PHE A 60 -10.34 -4.52 15.95
N ASN A 61 -10.61 -4.58 14.64
CA ASN A 61 -10.31 -3.48 13.72
C ASN A 61 -11.42 -3.18 12.70
N ASN A 62 -12.62 -3.78 12.86
CA ASN A 62 -13.76 -3.61 11.95
C ASN A 62 -14.38 -2.20 11.96
N PHE A 63 -13.88 -1.30 12.80
CA PHE A 63 -14.28 0.11 12.83
C PHE A 63 -13.45 1.01 11.92
N HIS A 64 -12.31 0.53 11.40
CA HIS A 64 -11.51 1.34 10.49
C HIS A 64 -12.22 1.46 9.13
N GLN A 65 -12.49 2.70 8.71
CA GLN A 65 -12.88 2.98 7.34
C GLN A 65 -11.65 2.87 6.44
N THR A 66 -11.59 1.86 5.58
CA THR A 66 -10.46 1.63 4.67
C THR A 66 -10.53 2.43 3.37
N SER A 67 -11.67 3.06 3.07
CA SER A 67 -11.87 3.95 1.92
C SER A 67 -12.71 5.19 2.30
N PRO A 68 -12.20 6.06 3.18
CA PRO A 68 -12.95 7.22 3.66
C PRO A 68 -13.15 8.28 2.57
N LYS A 69 -14.20 9.09 2.74
CA LYS A 69 -14.49 10.25 1.89
C LYS A 69 -13.51 11.41 2.11
N GLY A 70 -13.58 12.42 1.24
CA GLY A 70 -12.84 13.68 1.42
C GLY A 70 -11.38 13.62 0.98
N ILE A 71 -10.99 12.56 0.25
CA ILE A 71 -9.67 12.43 -0.37
C ILE A 71 -9.82 12.56 -1.89
N LYS A 72 -9.05 13.46 -2.50
CA LYS A 72 -9.14 13.74 -3.93
C LYS A 72 -8.32 12.75 -4.78
N HIS A 73 -7.05 12.53 -4.43
CA HIS A 73 -6.16 11.60 -5.13
C HIS A 73 -5.72 10.47 -4.18
N VAL A 74 -5.96 9.22 -4.57
CA VAL A 74 -5.47 8.04 -3.85
C VAL A 74 -4.48 7.30 -4.74
N ARG A 75 -3.33 6.95 -4.16
CA ARG A 75 -2.29 6.14 -4.82
C ARG A 75 -1.93 4.99 -3.90
N HIS A 76 -2.02 3.77 -4.40
CA HIS A 76 -1.76 2.58 -3.62
C HIS A 76 -0.76 1.69 -4.34
N ALA A 77 0.43 1.54 -3.77
CA ALA A 77 1.43 0.58 -4.22
C ALA A 77 1.12 -0.79 -3.58
N LEU A 78 1.02 -1.85 -4.37
CA LEU A 78 0.64 -3.19 -3.93
C LEU A 78 1.74 -4.23 -4.22
N ALA A 79 1.95 -5.16 -3.31
CA ALA A 79 2.96 -6.21 -3.42
C ALA A 79 2.44 -7.46 -4.17
N LEU A 80 3.05 -7.83 -5.29
CA LEU A 80 2.67 -9.00 -6.10
C LEU A 80 3.04 -10.34 -5.44
N ASP A 81 4.08 -10.38 -4.62
CA ASP A 81 4.68 -11.63 -4.16
C ASP A 81 4.38 -11.97 -2.69
N GLU A 82 3.59 -11.12 -2.02
CA GLU A 82 3.16 -11.37 -0.65
C GLU A 82 2.11 -12.48 -0.59
N VAL A 83 2.40 -13.51 0.20
CA VAL A 83 1.57 -14.72 0.31
C VAL A 83 1.21 -15.10 1.74
N ARG A 84 1.62 -14.32 2.74
CA ARG A 84 1.24 -14.56 4.14
C ARG A 84 -0.25 -14.25 4.29
N PRO A 85 -1.08 -15.18 4.79
CA PRO A 85 -2.52 -14.95 4.97
C PRO A 85 -2.86 -13.73 5.85
N HIS A 86 -1.98 -13.40 6.80
CA HIS A 86 -2.13 -12.25 7.70
C HIS A 86 -1.80 -10.90 7.02
N PHE A 87 -1.33 -10.91 5.77
CA PHE A 87 -1.00 -9.74 4.97
C PHE A 87 -1.92 -9.66 3.73
N ALA A 88 -3.19 -10.07 3.90
CA ALA A 88 -4.21 -9.88 2.87
C ALA A 88 -4.38 -8.37 2.59
N PRO A 89 -4.28 -7.94 1.31
CA PRO A 89 -4.32 -6.53 0.97
C PRO A 89 -5.75 -6.00 1.08
N MET A 90 -5.88 -4.76 1.55
CA MET A 90 -7.14 -4.02 1.57
C MET A 90 -7.18 -3.05 0.39
N TYR A 91 -7.99 -3.38 -0.61
CA TYR A 91 -8.16 -2.54 -1.79
C TYR A 91 -9.11 -1.37 -1.54
N TRP A 92 -8.97 -0.32 -2.35
CA TRP A 92 -9.91 0.79 -2.34
C TRP A 92 -11.24 0.41 -3.00
N ASN A 93 -12.35 0.48 -2.26
CA ASN A 93 -13.64 -0.06 -2.72
C ASN A 93 -14.68 1.02 -3.11
N ASN A 94 -14.58 2.25 -2.59
CA ASN A 94 -15.59 3.31 -2.80
C ASN A 94 -15.27 4.23 -4.01
N LEU A 95 -14.92 3.65 -5.15
CA LEU A 95 -14.32 4.36 -6.29
C LEU A 95 -15.21 5.44 -6.90
N ASN A 96 -16.53 5.26 -6.86
CA ASN A 96 -17.49 6.14 -7.55
C ASN A 96 -18.31 7.03 -6.59
N GLU A 97 -18.10 6.90 -5.28
CA GLU A 97 -18.99 7.53 -4.29
C GLU A 97 -18.65 9.00 -4.03
N TYR A 98 -17.35 9.35 -4.08
CA TYR A 98 -16.87 10.65 -3.61
C TYR A 98 -16.01 11.40 -4.64
N GLY A 99 -16.04 10.99 -5.92
CA GLY A 99 -15.25 11.64 -6.99
C GLY A 99 -13.73 11.52 -6.82
N GLN A 100 -13.27 10.48 -6.13
CA GLN A 100 -11.87 10.26 -5.82
C GLN A 100 -11.15 9.66 -7.03
N ILE A 101 -9.94 10.12 -7.32
CA ILE A 101 -9.12 9.59 -8.40
C ILE A 101 -8.14 8.58 -7.81
N VAL A 102 -8.48 7.31 -7.96
CA VAL A 102 -7.75 6.19 -7.36
C VAL A 102 -6.88 5.49 -8.40
N LYS A 103 -5.59 5.33 -8.10
CA LYS A 103 -4.71 4.39 -8.82
C LYS A 103 -4.17 3.35 -7.85
N GLU A 104 -4.37 2.09 -8.18
CA GLU A 104 -3.71 0.98 -7.50
C GLU A 104 -2.75 0.31 -8.48
N VAL A 105 -1.47 0.26 -8.10
CA VAL A 105 -0.38 -0.16 -8.97
C VAL A 105 0.38 -1.29 -8.28
N TRP A 106 0.54 -2.39 -9.01
CA TRP A 106 1.24 -3.58 -8.57
C TRP A 106 2.73 -3.47 -8.86
N PHE A 107 3.52 -3.85 -7.86
CA PHE A 107 4.98 -3.86 -7.89
C PHE A 107 5.49 -5.26 -7.51
N CYS A 108 6.67 -5.59 -8.01
CA CYS A 108 7.37 -6.82 -7.69
C CYS A 108 7.90 -6.80 -6.24
N GLY A 109 7.82 -7.94 -5.56
CA GLY A 109 8.27 -8.14 -4.19
C GLY A 109 7.14 -8.37 -3.18
N VAL A 110 7.53 -8.59 -1.93
CA VAL A 110 6.63 -8.79 -0.78
C VAL A 110 6.32 -7.47 -0.06
N HIS A 111 5.49 -7.50 0.99
CA HIS A 111 5.05 -6.30 1.73
C HIS A 111 6.16 -5.27 2.03
N SER A 112 7.30 -5.71 2.59
CA SER A 112 8.43 -4.83 2.93
C SER A 112 9.30 -4.43 1.73
N ASN A 113 9.23 -5.14 0.60
CA ASN A 113 9.82 -4.65 -0.65
C ASN A 113 9.02 -3.48 -1.22
N ILE A 114 7.75 -3.31 -0.83
CA ILE A 114 6.91 -2.20 -1.31
C ILE A 114 6.87 -1.07 -0.28
N GLY A 115 6.62 -1.36 0.99
CA GLY A 115 6.54 -0.35 2.06
C GLY A 115 7.90 0.05 2.66
N GLY A 116 8.97 -0.68 2.34
CA GLY A 116 10.28 -0.52 2.96
C GLY A 116 10.46 -1.31 4.26
N GLY A 117 11.65 -1.20 4.86
CA GLY A 117 12.01 -1.83 6.13
C GLY A 117 13.04 -2.96 6.04
N TYR A 118 13.40 -3.39 4.83
CA TYR A 118 14.59 -4.22 4.63
C TYR A 118 15.87 -3.37 4.59
N GLN A 119 17.01 -3.99 4.92
CA GLN A 119 18.32 -3.33 4.87
C GLN A 119 18.72 -2.94 3.44
N ILE A 120 18.36 -3.79 2.49
CA ILE A 120 18.50 -3.52 1.07
C ILE A 120 17.17 -2.92 0.60
N ALA A 121 17.22 -1.68 0.11
CA ALA A 121 16.05 -0.88 -0.20
C ALA A 121 15.73 -0.81 -1.71
N GLY A 122 16.45 -1.53 -2.57
CA GLY A 122 16.35 -1.45 -4.03
C GLY A 122 14.90 -1.51 -4.53
N LEU A 123 14.20 -2.60 -4.22
CA LEU A 123 12.78 -2.75 -4.58
C LEU A 123 11.86 -1.68 -3.97
N SER A 124 12.06 -1.29 -2.71
CA SER A 124 11.21 -0.28 -2.06
C SER A 124 11.48 1.14 -2.55
N ASN A 125 12.66 1.38 -3.13
CA ASN A 125 12.97 2.66 -3.77
C ASN A 125 12.12 2.85 -5.03
N ILE A 126 11.79 1.79 -5.76
CA ILE A 126 10.90 1.89 -6.94
C ILE A 126 9.53 2.42 -6.53
N SER A 127 8.85 1.77 -5.57
CA SER A 127 7.52 2.19 -5.12
C SER A 127 7.54 3.56 -4.45
N TYR A 128 8.64 3.92 -3.77
CA TYR A 128 8.85 5.24 -3.18
C TYR A 128 8.96 6.35 -4.23
N ILE A 129 9.81 6.16 -5.24
CA ILE A 129 10.01 7.11 -6.35
C ILE A 129 8.70 7.29 -7.12
N TRP A 130 8.02 6.17 -7.45
CA TRP A 130 6.70 6.20 -8.08
C TRP A 130 5.70 7.05 -7.28
N MET A 131 5.60 6.83 -5.97
CA MET A 131 4.66 7.56 -5.13
C MET A 131 4.93 9.07 -5.13
N ILE A 132 6.20 9.45 -5.05
CA ILE A 132 6.61 10.86 -5.06
C ILE A 132 6.28 11.51 -6.41
N ARG A 133 6.48 10.80 -7.52
CA ARG A 133 6.12 11.30 -8.84
C ARG A 133 4.61 11.43 -9.01
N GLU A 134 3.83 10.48 -8.52
CA GLU A 134 2.37 10.57 -8.51
C GLU A 134 1.87 11.73 -7.64
N LEU A 135 2.52 12.00 -6.50
CA LEU A 135 2.24 13.18 -5.68
C LEU A 135 2.52 14.46 -6.46
N ALA A 136 3.68 14.55 -7.11
CA ALA A 136 4.05 15.71 -7.93
C ALA A 136 3.08 15.94 -9.09
N GLU A 137 2.71 14.88 -9.80
CA GLU A 137 1.76 14.95 -10.91
C GLU A 137 0.35 15.34 -10.46
N ALA A 138 -0.14 14.75 -9.38
CA ALA A 138 -1.51 14.97 -8.91
C ALA A 138 -1.70 16.35 -8.26
N THR A 139 -0.66 16.89 -7.59
CA THR A 139 -0.79 18.07 -6.72
C THR A 139 0.05 19.26 -7.16
N GLY A 140 0.97 19.07 -8.11
CA GLY A 140 1.99 20.07 -8.44
C GLY A 140 3.09 20.22 -7.38
N PHE A 141 3.17 19.29 -6.42
CA PHE A 141 4.23 19.27 -5.41
C PHE A 141 5.61 19.22 -6.08
N ARG A 142 6.45 20.23 -5.83
CA ARG A 142 7.77 20.35 -6.45
C ARG A 142 8.90 19.74 -5.63
N GLY A 143 8.72 19.60 -4.31
CA GLY A 143 9.68 18.97 -3.40
C GLY A 143 11.15 19.36 -3.65
N ARG A 144 12.06 18.43 -3.38
CA ARG A 144 13.41 18.37 -3.97
C ARG A 144 13.49 17.18 -4.92
N LEU A 145 12.58 17.12 -5.89
CA LEU A 145 12.49 15.97 -6.81
C LEU A 145 13.80 15.75 -7.58
N GLU A 146 14.57 16.81 -7.81
CA GLU A 146 15.91 16.77 -8.40
C GLU A 146 16.94 15.97 -7.58
N THR A 147 16.67 15.73 -6.30
CA THR A 147 17.55 14.92 -5.43
C THR A 147 17.16 13.45 -5.40
N VAL A 148 16.04 13.10 -6.04
CA VAL A 148 15.58 11.73 -6.18
C VAL A 148 16.01 11.27 -7.56
N ASP A 149 16.86 10.25 -7.61
CA ASP A 149 17.31 9.69 -8.89
C ASP A 149 16.10 9.31 -9.74
N GLU A 150 16.20 9.59 -11.04
CA GLU A 150 15.08 9.32 -11.93
C GLU A 150 14.76 7.83 -12.04
N TYR A 151 15.79 7.01 -11.82
CA TYR A 151 15.79 5.57 -11.88
C TYR A 151 16.63 5.02 -10.73
N PRO A 152 16.09 4.13 -9.88
CA PRO A 152 16.88 3.49 -8.84
C PRO A 152 17.82 2.47 -9.49
N LYS A 153 19.06 2.87 -9.76
CA LYS A 153 20.08 1.99 -10.37
C LYS A 153 20.31 0.73 -9.53
N GLU A 154 20.06 0.82 -8.23
CA GLU A 154 20.16 -0.27 -7.26
C GLU A 154 19.05 -1.31 -7.43
N ALA A 155 17.91 -0.96 -8.06
CA ALA A 155 16.78 -1.87 -8.23
C ALA A 155 16.89 -2.76 -9.49
N CYS A 156 17.98 -2.65 -10.27
CA CYS A 156 18.16 -3.39 -11.52
C CYS A 156 18.50 -4.88 -11.35
N ILE A 157 18.75 -5.37 -10.13
CA ILE A 157 19.10 -6.78 -9.87
C ILE A 157 18.30 -7.34 -8.68
N PRO A 158 17.02 -7.67 -8.85
CA PRO A 158 16.14 -8.03 -7.74
C PRO A 158 16.19 -9.50 -7.32
N ASP A 159 16.94 -10.36 -8.03
CA ASP A 159 16.90 -11.81 -7.83
C ASP A 159 17.27 -12.22 -6.39
N ASP A 160 18.15 -11.44 -5.74
CA ASP A 160 18.53 -11.62 -4.33
C ASP A 160 17.68 -10.80 -3.33
N GLU A 161 16.79 -9.91 -3.80
CA GLU A 161 16.02 -8.98 -2.95
C GLU A 161 14.61 -9.48 -2.57
N ILE A 162 14.01 -10.38 -3.36
CA ILE A 162 12.70 -10.95 -3.05
C ILE A 162 12.87 -12.07 -2.01
N ARG A 163 12.70 -11.71 -0.74
CA ARG A 163 12.88 -12.62 0.39
C ARG A 163 11.69 -13.55 0.59
N ASP A 164 11.95 -14.75 1.12
CA ASP A 164 10.92 -15.65 1.64
C ASP A 164 10.40 -15.13 3.00
N SER A 165 9.62 -14.05 2.92
CA SER A 165 9.08 -13.34 4.08
C SER A 165 8.15 -14.22 4.92
N TYR A 166 7.51 -15.21 4.29
CA TYR A 166 6.72 -16.23 4.97
C TYR A 166 7.63 -17.03 5.92
N ARG A 167 8.68 -17.65 5.39
CA ARG A 167 9.59 -18.47 6.21
C ARG A 167 10.31 -17.64 7.27
N GLU A 168 10.72 -16.42 6.97
CA GLU A 168 11.38 -15.53 7.94
C GLU A 168 10.45 -15.16 9.09
N PHE A 169 9.21 -14.79 8.79
CA PHE A 169 8.21 -14.44 9.80
C PHE A 169 7.91 -15.63 10.72
N TYR A 170 7.68 -16.82 10.16
CA TYR A 170 7.32 -18.00 10.94
C TYR A 170 8.52 -18.69 11.62
N LYS A 171 9.76 -18.46 11.19
CA LYS A 171 10.97 -18.93 11.90
C LYS A 171 11.18 -18.22 13.25
N GLY A 172 10.84 -16.93 13.34
CA GLY A 172 11.01 -16.13 14.55
C GLY A 172 9.95 -16.38 15.64
N VAL A 173 8.82 -16.98 15.27
CA VAL A 173 7.70 -17.28 16.17
C VAL A 173 7.81 -18.74 16.63
N ARG A 174 8.58 -19.02 17.69
CA ARG A 174 8.81 -20.40 18.20
C ARG A 174 7.56 -21.13 18.78
N ILE A 175 6.33 -20.63 18.65
CA ILE A 175 5.16 -21.19 19.36
C ILE A 175 3.88 -21.15 18.50
N VAL A 176 3.33 -22.34 18.20
CA VAL A 176 1.91 -22.71 17.95
C VAL A 176 1.17 -22.13 16.72
N LEU A 177 1.57 -21.00 16.12
CA LEU A 177 0.76 -20.33 15.07
C LEU A 177 0.71 -21.00 13.69
N ALA A 178 1.71 -21.82 13.33
CA ALA A 178 1.69 -22.58 12.07
C ALA A 178 0.48 -23.54 11.97
N ALA A 179 -0.13 -23.89 13.11
CA ALA A 179 -1.27 -24.81 13.18
C ALA A 179 -2.65 -24.13 13.06
N LEU A 180 -2.76 -22.79 13.12
CA LEU A 180 -4.07 -22.11 13.18
C LEU A 180 -4.50 -21.41 11.88
N LYS A 181 -3.57 -21.04 11.00
CA LYS A 181 -3.83 -20.60 9.60
C LYS A 181 -2.63 -20.97 8.71
N GLY A 182 -2.22 -22.24 8.72
CA GLY A 182 -1.19 -22.74 7.80
C GLY A 182 -1.68 -22.63 6.36
N GLY A 183 -0.92 -21.96 5.49
CA GLY A 183 -1.28 -21.82 4.07
C GLY A 183 -0.64 -20.62 3.39
N VAL A 184 -0.61 -20.67 2.05
CA VAL A 184 -0.20 -19.58 1.16
C VAL A 184 -1.48 -18.90 0.69
N SER A 185 -1.62 -17.59 0.93
CA SER A 185 -2.73 -16.78 0.41
C SER A 185 -2.22 -15.92 -0.74
N VAL A 186 -2.38 -16.41 -1.95
CA VAL A 186 -2.02 -15.66 -3.15
C VAL A 186 -2.99 -14.50 -3.36
N ARG A 187 -2.48 -13.35 -3.80
CA ARG A 187 -3.28 -12.16 -4.06
C ARG A 187 -3.94 -12.22 -5.41
N GLU A 188 -5.20 -11.78 -5.48
CA GLU A 188 -5.96 -11.71 -6.72
C GLU A 188 -5.94 -10.30 -7.31
N ILE A 189 -5.61 -10.21 -8.59
CA ILE A 189 -5.62 -8.98 -9.37
C ILE A 189 -7.03 -8.69 -9.89
N SER A 190 -7.48 -7.45 -9.70
CA SER A 190 -8.68 -6.92 -10.36
C SER A 190 -8.33 -6.19 -11.65
N ASP A 191 -9.25 -6.27 -12.61
CA ASP A 191 -9.23 -5.60 -13.92
C ASP A 191 -9.03 -4.07 -13.90
N ARG A 192 -9.31 -3.39 -12.79
CA ARG A 192 -9.07 -1.95 -12.64
C ARG A 192 -7.64 -1.59 -12.23
N GLN A 193 -6.88 -2.57 -11.75
CA GLN A 193 -5.56 -2.36 -11.21
C GLN A 193 -4.52 -2.41 -12.33
N THR A 194 -3.42 -1.72 -12.14
CA THR A 194 -2.36 -1.61 -13.16
C THR A 194 -1.04 -2.12 -12.61
N PHE A 195 -0.05 -2.32 -13.48
CA PHE A 195 1.27 -2.80 -13.11
C PHE A 195 2.31 -1.73 -13.37
N HIS A 196 3.27 -1.59 -12.46
CA HIS A 196 4.41 -0.74 -12.71
C HIS A 196 5.25 -1.29 -13.89
N PRO A 197 5.78 -0.45 -14.80
CA PRO A 197 6.54 -0.93 -15.97
C PRO A 197 7.73 -1.83 -15.65
N SER A 198 8.37 -1.66 -14.49
CA SER A 198 9.45 -2.55 -14.02
C SER A 198 9.01 -4.02 -13.93
N VAL A 199 7.74 -4.29 -13.61
CA VAL A 199 7.18 -5.65 -13.57
C VAL A 199 7.26 -6.30 -14.95
N LEU A 200 6.85 -5.58 -16.00
CA LEU A 200 6.88 -6.09 -17.36
C LEU A 200 8.32 -6.35 -17.81
N GLU A 201 9.22 -5.39 -17.57
CA GLU A 201 10.61 -5.51 -17.98
C GLU A 201 11.25 -6.78 -17.39
N TRP A 202 11.01 -7.05 -16.11
CA TRP A 202 11.56 -8.22 -15.43
C TRP A 202 10.93 -9.53 -15.87
N MET A 203 9.62 -9.53 -16.15
CA MET A 203 8.97 -10.69 -16.75
C MET A 203 9.51 -10.96 -18.17
N LYS A 204 9.77 -9.93 -18.98
CA LYS A 204 10.38 -10.06 -20.33
C LYS A 204 11.82 -10.62 -20.25
N LYS A 205 12.58 -10.29 -19.20
CA LYS A 205 13.91 -10.89 -18.94
C LYS A 205 13.85 -12.36 -18.49
N GLY A 206 12.66 -12.89 -18.16
CA GLY A 206 12.40 -14.31 -17.94
C GLY A 206 12.75 -14.85 -16.54
N TRP A 207 13.44 -14.08 -15.70
CA TRP A 207 13.79 -14.50 -14.34
C TRP A 207 12.65 -14.27 -13.34
N TYR A 208 11.78 -13.29 -13.58
CA TYR A 208 10.70 -12.94 -12.66
C TYR A 208 9.35 -13.55 -13.07
N LYS A 209 8.66 -14.16 -12.10
CA LYS A 209 7.29 -14.64 -12.23
C LYS A 209 6.49 -14.24 -10.97
N PRO A 210 5.53 -13.31 -11.09
CA PRO A 210 4.70 -12.88 -9.96
C PRO A 210 3.99 -14.05 -9.29
N ARG A 211 3.88 -14.03 -7.95
CA ARG A 211 3.04 -15.01 -7.22
C ARG A 211 1.55 -14.72 -7.38
N ALA A 212 1.15 -13.45 -7.43
CA ALA A 212 -0.24 -13.05 -7.59
C ALA A 212 -0.90 -13.64 -8.85
N THR A 213 -2.21 -13.84 -8.78
CA THR A 213 -2.99 -14.48 -9.84
C THR A 213 -4.12 -13.59 -10.33
N LEU A 214 -4.59 -13.86 -11.53
CA LEU A 214 -5.89 -13.38 -12.00
C LEU A 214 -7.02 -13.98 -11.16
N LYS A 215 -8.12 -13.25 -11.06
CA LYS A 215 -9.37 -13.75 -10.46
C LYS A 215 -9.74 -15.10 -11.06
N GLY A 216 -9.89 -16.13 -10.22
CA GLY A 216 -10.16 -17.50 -10.66
C GLY A 216 -8.93 -18.40 -10.83
N GLY A 217 -7.71 -17.93 -10.47
CA GLY A 217 -6.55 -18.80 -10.25
C GLY A 217 -5.57 -18.97 -11.43
N GLY A 218 -5.50 -17.99 -12.34
CA GLY A 218 -4.54 -18.00 -13.46
C GLY A 218 -3.26 -17.23 -13.16
N ALA A 219 -2.10 -17.73 -13.59
CA ALA A 219 -0.85 -16.98 -13.52
C ALA A 219 -0.89 -15.72 -14.40
N LEU A 220 -0.15 -14.69 -14.01
CA LEU A 220 -0.01 -13.46 -14.81
C LEU A 220 0.88 -13.72 -16.03
N ALA A 221 0.31 -13.57 -17.23
CA ALA A 221 1.04 -13.61 -18.48
C ALA A 221 1.67 -12.24 -18.80
N VAL A 222 2.82 -12.24 -19.50
CA VAL A 222 3.50 -11.01 -19.98
C VAL A 222 2.52 -10.10 -20.74
N THR A 223 1.74 -10.68 -21.65
CA THR A 223 0.75 -9.96 -22.47
C THR A 223 -0.37 -9.33 -21.64
N TYR A 224 -0.73 -9.93 -20.50
CA TYR A 224 -1.70 -9.34 -19.58
C TYR A 224 -1.09 -8.12 -18.89
N VAL A 225 0.10 -8.25 -18.33
CA VAL A 225 0.80 -7.14 -17.64
C VAL A 225 1.03 -5.97 -18.60
N GLU A 226 1.47 -6.25 -19.84
CA GLU A 226 1.68 -5.25 -20.88
C GLU A 226 0.41 -4.45 -21.22
N LYS A 227 -0.74 -5.12 -21.26
CA LYS A 227 -2.04 -4.47 -21.53
C LYS A 227 -2.47 -3.52 -20.40
N TYR A 228 -2.08 -3.80 -19.16
CA TYR A 228 -2.53 -3.07 -17.96
C TYR A 228 -1.39 -2.31 -17.28
N LEU A 229 -0.41 -1.81 -18.05
CA LEU A 229 0.65 -0.98 -17.50
C LEU A 229 0.13 0.35 -16.97
N SER A 230 0.70 0.79 -15.85
CA SER A 230 0.56 2.16 -15.40
C SER A 230 1.44 3.08 -16.24
N ASN A 231 0.97 4.30 -16.49
CA ASN A 231 1.80 5.33 -17.09
C ASN A 231 2.73 5.91 -16.01
N ALA A 232 3.90 5.30 -15.83
CA ALA A 232 4.88 5.67 -14.82
C ALA A 232 6.05 6.44 -15.45
N LYS A 233 6.18 7.74 -15.14
CA LYS A 233 7.26 8.59 -15.66
C LYS A 233 8.63 8.28 -15.07
N ASP A 234 8.66 7.61 -13.93
CA ASP A 234 9.85 7.07 -13.26
C ASP A 234 10.45 5.87 -13.98
N TRP A 235 9.72 5.24 -14.89
CA TRP A 235 10.19 4.03 -15.55
C TRP A 235 9.80 4.04 -17.03
N PRO A 236 10.45 4.89 -17.84
CA PRO A 236 10.26 4.84 -19.28
C PRO A 236 10.72 3.48 -19.79
N LEU A 237 9.85 2.75 -20.46
CA LEU A 237 10.25 1.54 -21.19
C LEU A 237 11.06 1.96 -22.40
N ASP A 238 12.15 1.24 -22.68
CA ASP A 238 12.90 1.41 -23.92
C ASP A 238 11.93 1.26 -25.10
N PRO A 239 11.95 2.17 -26.08
CA PRO A 239 11.21 1.96 -27.31
C PRO A 239 11.85 0.77 -28.04
N ASP A 240 11.06 -0.30 -28.21
CA ASP A 240 11.42 -1.49 -29.00
C ASP A 240 11.89 -1.12 -30.42
#